data_AF-A0A8S0V8J4-F1
#
_entry.id   AF-A0A8S0V8J4-F1
#
_cell.length_a   1.000
_cell.length_b   1.000
_cell.length_c   1.000
_cell.angle_alpha   90.00
_cell.angle_beta   90.00
_cell.angle_gamma   90.00
#
_symmetry.space_group_name_H-M   'P 1'
#
loop_
_entity.id
_entity.type
_entity.pdbx_description
1 polymer ?
#
loop_
_entity_poly.entity_id
_entity_poly.type
_entity_poly.pdbx_seq_one_letter_code
_entity_poly.pdbx_strand_id
1 'polypeptide(L)'
;METILFPHSFCPLFKAPPFPSPSLRPKLSSWLKPICCTLKNQSAKQSFTTPTSWFSPVHHGLAALAISLALNLCPILPNGSTLASEFDVLNDGPPKDTYVVDDAGVLNRVTKSDLKRLLSDVESRKGYHINFVTVRKLTSKADAFEYADQVLERWYPTVEEGSNKGIVVLVTSQKEGAVTGGPDFVKAVGDTILDATVSENLPVLATEEKYNEALFSAAKRLVAAIDGLPDPGGPLFKDNKRESNFKTREETEEKRGQFTLVVGGLLVIAFVVPMAQYYAYVSKK
;
A
#
# COMPACT_ATOMS: atom_id res chain seq x y z
N MET A 1 4.05 -72.07 10.26
CA MET A 1 5.40 -71.99 10.86
C MET A 1 5.60 -70.51 11.22
N GLU A 2 4.92 -70.05 12.27
CA GLU A 2 5.44 -69.96 13.65
C GLU A 2 6.41 -68.74 13.76
N THR A 3 5.95 -67.57 14.27
CA THR A 3 6.16 -67.02 15.65
C THR A 3 7.64 -66.63 15.92
N ILE A 4 8.09 -65.52 16.55
CA ILE A 4 7.62 -64.61 17.61
C ILE A 4 8.62 -63.41 17.73
N LEU A 5 8.08 -62.21 18.00
CA LEU A 5 8.47 -61.09 18.91
C LEU A 5 9.93 -60.60 19.16
N PHE A 6 10.07 -59.26 19.14
CA PHE A 6 10.80 -58.30 20.00
C PHE A 6 12.12 -58.67 20.71
N PRO A 7 12.99 -57.65 20.91
CA PRO A 7 13.19 -57.23 22.30
C PRO A 7 13.23 -55.70 22.51
N HIS A 8 12.62 -55.29 23.63
CA HIS A 8 12.94 -54.06 24.35
C HIS A 8 14.22 -54.26 25.14
N SER A 9 15.14 -53.29 25.16
CA SER A 9 16.02 -53.07 26.31
C SER A 9 16.58 -51.65 26.35
N PHE A 10 16.70 -51.18 27.58
CA PHE A 10 16.88 -49.82 28.05
C PHE A 10 18.37 -49.44 28.20
N CYS A 11 18.62 -48.13 28.07
CA CYS A 11 19.76 -47.33 28.57
C CYS A 11 21.15 -47.56 27.96
N PRO A 12 21.90 -46.46 27.69
CA PRO A 12 22.84 -46.07 28.73
C PRO A 12 22.87 -44.57 29.08
N LEU A 13 23.16 -44.43 30.36
CA LEU A 13 23.63 -43.31 31.17
C LEU A 13 24.74 -42.48 30.50
N PHE A 14 24.49 -41.20 30.18
CA PHE A 14 25.53 -40.16 30.23
C PHE A 14 24.91 -38.83 30.70
N LYS A 15 25.67 -38.16 31.57
CA LYS A 15 25.28 -37.16 32.55
C LYS A 15 25.75 -35.78 32.07
N ALA A 16 24.86 -34.79 32.01
CA ALA A 16 25.21 -33.36 31.90
C ALA A 16 24.29 -32.53 32.83
N PRO A 17 24.82 -31.58 33.61
CA PRO A 17 24.04 -30.78 34.57
C PRO A 17 23.28 -29.61 33.91
N PRO A 18 22.21 -29.10 34.57
CA PRO A 18 21.27 -28.15 33.99
C PRO A 18 21.67 -26.67 34.15
N PHE A 19 21.14 -25.87 33.23
CA PHE A 19 21.09 -24.42 33.22
C PHE A 19 20.56 -23.81 34.54
N PRO A 20 21.14 -22.71 35.02
CA PRO A 20 20.54 -21.91 36.09
C PRO A 20 19.72 -20.75 35.53
N SER A 21 18.45 -20.70 35.91
CA SER A 21 17.70 -19.44 36.06
C SER A 21 18.21 -18.70 37.30
N PRO A 22 18.18 -17.35 37.31
CA PRO A 22 17.44 -16.74 38.40
C PRO A 22 16.61 -15.52 37.98
N SER A 23 15.41 -15.47 38.56
CA SER A 23 14.55 -14.31 38.72
C SER A 23 15.23 -13.15 39.44
N LEU A 24 14.86 -11.89 39.11
CA LEU A 24 14.46 -10.84 40.06
C LEU A 24 14.11 -9.53 39.32
N ARG A 25 12.89 -9.02 39.56
CA ARG A 25 12.46 -7.65 39.22
C ARG A 25 13.24 -6.64 40.11
N PRO A 26 13.34 -5.38 39.67
CA PRO A 26 12.52 -4.37 40.34
C PRO A 26 11.85 -3.33 39.41
N LYS A 27 10.75 -2.79 39.94
CA LYS A 27 10.00 -1.60 39.48
C LYS A 27 10.89 -0.35 39.42
N LEU A 28 10.74 0.46 38.37
CA LEU A 28 10.46 1.92 38.47
C LEU A 28 10.20 2.51 37.07
N SER A 29 9.01 3.07 36.84
CA SER A 29 8.90 4.22 35.93
C SER A 29 7.65 5.03 36.30
N SER A 30 7.92 6.11 37.00
CA SER A 30 7.05 7.22 37.33
C SER A 30 6.57 7.97 36.09
N TRP A 31 5.28 8.35 36.13
CA TRP A 31 4.66 9.55 35.57
C TRP A 31 5.53 10.45 34.68
N LEU A 32 5.14 10.58 33.40
CA LEU A 32 5.25 11.83 32.65
C LEU A 32 3.99 12.00 31.79
N LYS A 33 3.29 13.12 31.99
CA LYS A 33 2.13 13.58 31.22
C LYS A 33 2.60 14.24 29.91
N PRO A 34 1.76 14.26 28.85
CA PRO A 34 2.07 14.95 27.62
C PRO A 34 1.83 16.45 27.77
N ILE A 35 2.81 17.28 27.43
CA ILE A 35 2.63 18.73 27.28
C ILE A 35 2.65 19.05 25.79
N CYS A 36 1.47 19.40 25.30
CA CYS A 36 1.24 20.15 24.07
C CYS A 36 1.82 21.56 24.26
N CYS A 37 2.66 22.04 23.35
CA CYS A 37 3.04 23.44 23.28
C CYS A 37 2.97 23.95 21.85
N THR A 38 1.92 24.75 21.65
CA THR A 38 1.66 25.71 20.59
C THR A 38 2.86 26.61 20.31
N LEU A 39 3.20 26.73 19.03
CA LEU A 39 4.19 27.67 18.50
C LEU A 39 3.67 29.11 18.68
N LYS A 40 4.22 29.85 19.65
CA LYS A 40 4.00 31.29 19.76
C LYS A 40 5.27 32.02 19.34
N ASN A 41 5.17 32.70 18.20
CA ASN A 41 6.15 33.67 17.73
C ASN A 41 6.37 34.74 18.80
N GLN A 42 7.59 34.84 19.32
CA GLN A 42 8.07 36.01 20.05
C GLN A 42 9.42 36.42 19.48
N SER A 43 9.37 37.47 18.67
CA SER A 43 10.49 38.37 18.40
C SER A 43 10.89 39.01 19.73
N ALA A 44 12.06 38.63 20.26
CA ALA A 44 12.65 39.25 21.43
C ALA A 44 14.06 39.74 21.08
N LYS A 45 14.19 41.06 21.09
CA LYS A 45 15.42 41.83 20.89
C LYS A 45 16.50 41.34 21.86
N GLN A 46 17.62 40.85 21.33
CA GLN A 46 18.82 40.56 22.14
C GLN A 46 19.43 41.88 22.61
N SER A 47 19.32 42.16 23.91
CA SER A 47 20.16 43.13 24.58
C SER A 47 21.46 42.45 24.98
N PHE A 48 22.57 42.90 24.41
CA PHE A 48 23.90 42.49 24.83
C PHE A 48 24.17 43.06 26.21
N THR A 49 24.18 42.20 27.23
CA THR A 49 24.80 42.50 28.51
C THR A 49 26.13 41.76 28.55
N THR A 50 27.21 42.52 28.52
CA THR A 50 28.57 42.06 28.78
C THR A 50 28.77 41.93 30.29
N PRO A 51 29.08 40.73 30.83
CA PRO A 51 29.60 40.63 32.18
C PRO A 51 31.11 40.84 32.14
N THR A 52 31.55 41.87 32.84
CA THR A 52 32.93 42.11 33.24
C THR A 52 33.34 41.06 34.28
N SER A 53 34.05 40.02 33.86
CA SER A 53 34.83 39.20 34.79
C SER A 53 36.13 38.76 34.13
N TRP A 54 37.24 39.36 34.57
CA TRP A 54 38.60 39.24 34.05
C TRP A 54 39.32 37.92 34.41
N PHE A 55 38.59 36.84 34.66
CA PHE A 55 39.15 35.51 34.81
C PHE A 55 38.16 34.49 34.28
N SER A 56 38.32 34.06 33.02
CA SER A 56 38.00 32.70 32.53
C SER A 56 38.04 32.58 30.99
N PRO A 57 39.23 32.64 30.36
CA PRO A 57 39.38 32.21 28.96
C PRO A 57 39.36 30.68 28.79
N VAL A 58 39.47 29.89 29.87
CA VAL A 58 39.60 28.42 29.79
C VAL A 58 38.25 27.71 29.58
N HIS A 59 37.16 28.22 30.17
CA HIS A 59 35.84 27.57 30.08
C HIS A 59 35.20 27.67 28.69
N HIS A 60 35.47 28.75 27.95
CA HIS A 60 34.93 28.94 26.60
C HIS A 60 35.56 27.99 25.59
N GLY A 61 36.85 27.65 25.75
CA GLY A 61 37.53 26.67 24.89
C GLY A 61 37.01 25.26 25.08
N LEU A 62 36.73 24.85 26.33
CA LEU A 62 36.20 23.52 26.63
C LEU A 62 34.74 23.37 26.19
N ALA A 63 33.93 24.43 26.33
CA ALA A 63 32.56 24.46 25.81
C ALA A 63 32.51 24.37 24.28
N ALA A 64 33.40 25.07 23.56
CA ALA A 64 33.49 24.98 22.11
C ALA A 64 33.90 23.56 21.65
N LEU A 65 34.84 22.92 22.34
CA LEU A 65 35.26 21.56 22.04
C LEU A 65 34.15 20.53 22.29
N ALA A 66 33.37 20.70 23.36
CA ALA A 66 32.24 19.83 23.68
C ALA A 66 31.12 19.91 22.62
N ILE A 67 30.83 21.11 22.10
CA ILE A 67 29.83 21.30 21.03
C ILE A 67 30.33 20.71 19.70
N SER A 68 31.61 20.89 19.37
CA SER A 68 32.22 20.26 18.18
C SER A 68 32.24 18.74 18.28
N LEU A 69 32.51 18.15 19.45
CA LEU A 69 32.41 16.70 19.64
C LEU A 69 30.97 16.20 19.55
N ALA A 70 30.00 16.94 20.11
CA ALA A 70 28.58 16.57 20.07
C ALA A 70 28.01 16.59 18.64
N LEU A 71 28.43 17.52 17.78
CA LEU A 71 28.04 17.54 16.37
C LEU A 71 28.73 16.45 15.55
N ASN A 72 29.92 15.98 15.96
CA ASN A 72 30.64 14.91 15.27
C ASN A 72 30.12 13.51 15.67
N LEU A 73 29.63 13.33 16.90
CA LEU A 73 29.10 12.06 17.41
C LEU A 73 27.59 11.87 17.24
N CYS A 74 26.84 12.90 16.83
CA CYS A 74 25.45 12.75 16.41
C CYS A 74 25.41 12.60 14.88
N PRO A 75 25.48 11.38 14.31
CA PRO A 75 25.02 11.20 12.96
C PRO A 75 23.58 11.68 12.94
N ILE A 76 23.30 12.66 12.08
CA ILE A 76 21.96 13.08 11.74
C ILE A 76 21.31 11.82 11.14
N LEU A 77 20.70 10.97 11.97
CA LEU A 77 19.87 9.91 11.45
C LEU A 77 18.78 10.62 10.65
N PRO A 78 18.61 10.30 9.36
CA PRO A 78 17.45 10.75 8.64
C PRO A 78 16.24 10.08 9.29
N ASN A 79 15.67 10.75 10.29
CA ASN A 79 14.39 10.36 10.84
C ASN A 79 13.37 10.52 9.70
N GLY A 80 12.89 9.38 9.21
CA GLY A 80 12.06 9.26 8.02
C GLY A 80 10.85 10.19 8.04
N SER A 81 10.91 11.23 7.22
CA SER A 81 9.77 11.85 6.55
C SER A 81 10.31 12.88 5.54
N THR A 82 11.03 12.41 4.53
CA THR A 82 11.34 13.21 3.34
C THR A 82 10.59 12.59 2.18
N LEU A 83 9.83 13.42 1.47
CA LEU A 83 9.09 13.03 0.29
C LEU A 83 10.11 12.79 -0.85
N ALA A 84 10.75 11.62 -0.83
CA ALA A 84 11.86 11.24 -1.71
C ALA A 84 11.55 9.99 -2.56
N SER A 85 10.27 9.66 -2.73
CA SER A 85 9.81 8.47 -3.48
C SER A 85 10.36 8.40 -4.91
N GLU A 86 10.17 9.45 -5.71
CA GLU A 86 10.66 9.48 -7.10
C GLU A 86 12.18 9.43 -7.21
N PHE A 87 12.88 10.08 -6.27
CA PHE A 87 14.33 10.19 -6.30
C PHE A 87 15.00 8.87 -5.88
N ASP A 88 14.40 8.15 -4.94
CA ASP A 88 14.90 6.84 -4.48
C ASP A 88 14.89 5.83 -5.63
N VAL A 89 13.77 5.73 -6.34
CA VAL A 89 13.61 4.87 -7.53
C VAL A 89 14.65 5.21 -8.61
N LEU A 90 14.94 6.50 -8.83
CA LEU A 90 15.92 6.93 -9.82
C LEU A 90 17.37 6.66 -9.38
N ASN A 91 17.65 6.66 -8.07
CA ASN A 91 19.00 6.55 -7.53
C ASN A 91 19.43 5.11 -7.22
N ASP A 92 18.50 4.27 -6.80
CA ASP A 92 18.76 2.85 -6.48
C ASP A 92 19.13 2.00 -7.71
N GLY A 93 18.87 2.53 -8.91
CA GLY A 93 19.14 1.85 -10.16
C GLY A 93 18.19 0.68 -10.45
N PRO A 94 18.38 -0.04 -11.57
CA PRO A 94 17.45 -1.07 -12.00
C PRO A 94 17.48 -2.30 -11.07
N PRO A 95 16.33 -2.79 -10.58
CA PRO A 95 16.26 -3.95 -9.70
C PRO A 95 16.44 -5.27 -10.47
N LYS A 96 17.69 -5.64 -10.77
CA LYS A 96 18.02 -6.84 -11.58
C LYS A 96 17.40 -8.14 -11.06
N ASP A 97 17.33 -8.32 -9.74
CA ASP A 97 16.84 -9.57 -9.15
C ASP A 97 15.34 -9.59 -8.86
N THR A 98 14.72 -8.42 -8.72
CA THR A 98 13.33 -8.30 -8.22
C THR A 98 12.37 -7.88 -9.32
N TYR A 99 12.84 -7.20 -10.39
CA TYR A 99 12.04 -6.72 -11.53
C TYR A 99 10.90 -5.75 -11.15
N VAL A 100 10.75 -5.46 -9.86
CA VAL A 100 9.63 -4.73 -9.28
C VAL A 100 10.19 -3.78 -8.23
N VAL A 101 9.94 -2.49 -8.41
CA VAL A 101 10.15 -1.44 -7.42
C VAL A 101 8.77 -1.02 -6.92
N ASP A 102 8.48 -1.32 -5.65
CA ASP A 102 7.18 -0.99 -5.04
C ASP A 102 7.34 0.04 -3.94
N ASP A 103 7.44 1.31 -4.34
CA ASP A 103 7.50 2.45 -3.42
C ASP A 103 6.10 2.81 -2.87
N ALA A 104 5.06 2.63 -3.70
CA ALA A 104 3.69 2.86 -3.27
C ALA A 104 3.21 1.88 -2.17
N GLY A 105 3.91 0.76 -1.99
CA GLY A 105 3.58 -0.27 -1.00
C GLY A 105 2.25 -0.97 -1.27
N VAL A 106 1.85 -1.07 -2.55
CA VAL A 106 0.54 -1.61 -2.96
C VAL A 106 0.62 -3.09 -3.33
N LEU A 107 1.83 -3.63 -3.53
CA LEU A 107 2.02 -4.99 -3.98
C LEU A 107 2.23 -5.98 -2.83
N ASN A 108 1.49 -7.09 -2.86
CA ASN A 108 1.72 -8.19 -1.93
C ASN A 108 3.00 -8.98 -2.30
N ARG A 109 3.64 -9.59 -1.30
CA ARG A 109 4.83 -10.44 -1.47
C ARG A 109 4.61 -11.57 -2.47
N VAL A 110 3.41 -12.17 -2.48
CA VAL A 110 3.06 -13.26 -3.43
C VAL A 110 3.08 -12.74 -4.86
N THR A 111 2.39 -11.62 -5.12
CA THR A 111 2.36 -10.99 -6.45
C THR A 111 3.75 -10.56 -6.92
N LYS A 112 4.60 -10.04 -6.02
CA LYS A 112 6.01 -9.75 -6.34
C LYS A 112 6.77 -11.01 -6.78
N SER A 113 6.56 -12.14 -6.09
CA SER A 113 7.20 -13.40 -6.46
C SER A 113 6.67 -13.98 -7.78
N ASP A 114 5.39 -13.82 -8.07
CA ASP A 114 4.79 -14.29 -9.32
C ASP A 114 5.22 -13.43 -10.52
N LEU A 115 5.28 -12.09 -10.34
CA LEU A 115 5.87 -11.18 -11.32
C LEU A 115 7.33 -11.53 -11.60
N LYS A 116 8.14 -11.70 -10.56
CA LYS A 116 9.54 -12.12 -10.71
C LYS A 116 9.68 -13.39 -11.55
N ARG A 117 8.86 -14.42 -11.28
CA ARG A 117 8.87 -15.67 -12.05
C ARG A 117 8.55 -15.45 -13.52
N LEU A 118 7.45 -14.75 -13.82
CA LEU A 118 7.05 -14.46 -15.20
C LEU A 118 8.09 -13.66 -15.97
N LEU A 119 8.69 -12.66 -15.33
CA LEU A 119 9.65 -11.76 -15.99
C LEU A 119 11.00 -12.42 -16.20
N SER A 120 11.46 -13.22 -15.23
CA SER A 120 12.70 -14.01 -15.38
C SER A 120 12.59 -15.05 -16.51
N ASP A 121 11.40 -15.59 -16.74
CA ASP A 121 11.11 -16.53 -17.82
C ASP A 121 11.18 -15.82 -19.20
N VAL A 122 10.58 -14.62 -19.33
CA VAL A 122 10.69 -13.81 -20.56
C VAL A 122 12.12 -13.37 -20.85
N GLU A 123 12.87 -12.95 -19.83
CA GLU A 123 14.26 -12.56 -20.00
C GLU A 123 15.10 -13.74 -20.49
N SER A 124 14.89 -14.93 -19.92
CA SER A 124 15.62 -16.15 -20.33
C SER A 124 15.27 -16.60 -21.76
N ARG A 125 14.01 -16.42 -22.20
CA ARG A 125 13.54 -16.86 -23.52
C ARG A 125 13.87 -15.89 -24.65
N LYS A 126 13.67 -14.60 -24.41
CA LYS A 126 13.69 -13.55 -25.46
C LYS A 126 14.74 -12.48 -25.23
N GLY A 127 15.36 -12.41 -24.04
CA GLY A 127 16.33 -11.37 -23.70
C GLY A 127 15.71 -10.00 -23.40
N TYR A 128 14.39 -9.90 -23.33
CA TYR A 128 13.70 -8.66 -22.93
C TYR A 128 13.59 -8.59 -21.41
N HIS A 129 13.93 -7.45 -20.85
CA HIS A 129 13.88 -7.24 -19.40
C HIS A 129 12.93 -6.08 -19.07
N ILE A 130 11.88 -6.41 -18.34
CA ILE A 130 10.76 -5.53 -18.05
C ILE A 130 10.75 -5.23 -16.55
N ASN A 131 10.74 -3.95 -16.20
CA ASN A 131 10.66 -3.50 -14.82
C ASN A 131 9.31 -2.87 -14.53
N PHE A 132 8.73 -3.21 -13.38
CA PHE A 132 7.53 -2.59 -12.87
C PHE A 132 7.89 -1.63 -11.74
N VAL A 133 7.37 -0.42 -11.80
CA VAL A 133 7.58 0.63 -10.81
C VAL A 133 6.21 1.11 -10.35
N THR A 134 5.97 1.07 -9.04
CA THR A 134 4.78 1.68 -8.44
C THR A 134 5.22 2.88 -7.61
N VAL A 135 4.63 4.04 -7.90
CA VAL A 135 4.87 5.27 -7.14
C VAL A 135 3.55 5.81 -6.62
N ARG A 136 3.57 6.36 -5.42
CA ARG A 136 2.33 6.85 -4.82
C ARG A 136 1.81 8.07 -5.57
N LYS A 137 2.68 9.05 -5.85
CA LYS A 137 2.36 10.31 -6.52
C LYS A 137 3.60 10.84 -7.23
N LEU A 138 3.41 11.62 -8.29
CA LEU A 138 4.46 12.39 -8.93
C LEU A 138 4.44 13.83 -8.42
N THR A 139 5.62 14.37 -8.15
CA THR A 139 5.87 15.70 -7.57
C THR A 139 6.83 16.52 -8.44
N SER A 140 7.73 15.85 -9.17
CA SER A 140 8.68 16.51 -10.07
C SER A 140 8.16 16.63 -11.49
N LYS A 141 7.27 15.71 -11.90
CA LYS A 141 6.76 15.55 -13.27
C LYS A 141 5.25 15.57 -13.31
N ALA A 142 4.71 15.99 -14.45
CA ALA A 142 3.28 16.11 -14.65
C ALA A 142 2.63 14.76 -14.99
N ASP A 143 3.36 13.87 -15.70
CA ASP A 143 2.82 12.66 -16.30
C ASP A 143 3.68 11.42 -15.97
N ALA A 144 3.04 10.26 -15.90
CA ALA A 144 3.66 8.96 -15.73
C ALA A 144 4.58 8.58 -16.89
N PHE A 145 4.25 9.01 -18.12
CA PHE A 145 5.07 8.73 -19.30
C PHE A 145 6.43 9.44 -19.23
N GLU A 146 6.44 10.74 -18.95
CA GLU A 146 7.69 11.52 -18.77
C GLU A 146 8.57 10.95 -17.65
N TYR A 147 7.94 10.51 -16.56
CA TYR A 147 8.66 9.90 -15.46
C TYR A 147 9.27 8.55 -15.87
N ALA A 148 8.52 7.72 -16.60
CA ALA A 148 9.01 6.45 -17.11
C ALA A 148 10.23 6.63 -18.02
N ASP A 149 10.18 7.60 -18.95
CA ASP A 149 11.30 7.93 -19.84
C ASP A 149 12.53 8.37 -19.03
N GLN A 150 12.33 9.20 -18.01
CA GLN A 150 13.41 9.60 -17.12
C GLN A 150 14.02 8.41 -16.38
N VAL A 151 13.20 7.45 -15.93
CA VAL A 151 13.71 6.22 -15.30
C VAL A 151 14.51 5.40 -16.31
N LEU A 152 14.06 5.31 -17.57
CA LEU A 152 14.76 4.59 -18.62
C LEU A 152 16.14 5.21 -18.91
N GLU A 153 16.20 6.54 -19.07
CA GLU A 153 17.44 7.27 -19.29
C GLU A 153 18.43 7.16 -18.12
N ARG A 154 17.91 7.14 -16.88
CA ARG A 154 18.75 7.05 -15.68
C ARG A 154 19.28 5.63 -15.44
N TRP A 155 18.44 4.62 -15.64
CA TRP A 155 18.83 3.24 -15.41
C TRP A 155 19.66 2.66 -16.56
N TYR A 156 19.41 3.11 -17.79
CA TYR A 156 20.09 2.63 -18.99
C TYR A 156 20.56 3.81 -19.85
N PRO A 157 21.68 4.45 -19.48
CA PRO A 157 22.21 5.61 -20.20
C PRO A 157 22.76 5.25 -21.60
N THR A 158 22.97 3.96 -21.89
CA THR A 158 23.45 3.48 -23.19
C THR A 158 22.29 2.92 -24.03
N VAL A 159 22.26 3.30 -25.31
CA VAL A 159 21.19 2.90 -26.24
C VAL A 159 21.15 1.39 -26.43
N GLU A 160 22.31 0.72 -26.42
CA GLU A 160 22.42 -0.73 -26.60
C GLU A 160 21.83 -1.52 -25.42
N GLU A 161 22.01 -1.02 -24.19
CA GLU A 161 21.45 -1.67 -23.00
C GLU A 161 19.95 -1.42 -22.89
N GLY A 162 19.50 -0.23 -23.27
CA GLY A 162 18.11 0.22 -23.21
C GLY A 162 17.20 -0.37 -24.29
N SER A 163 17.73 -0.77 -25.45
CA SER A 163 16.91 -1.29 -26.58
C SER A 163 15.98 -2.45 -26.20
N ASN A 164 16.46 -3.36 -25.36
CA ASN A 164 15.74 -4.56 -24.94
C ASN A 164 15.05 -4.41 -23.58
N LYS A 165 14.88 -3.16 -23.10
CA LYS A 165 14.34 -2.86 -21.77
C LYS A 165 12.97 -2.21 -21.88
N GLY A 166 12.07 -2.62 -21.00
CA GLY A 166 10.76 -2.01 -20.81
C GLY A 166 10.59 -1.56 -19.38
N ILE A 167 9.93 -0.43 -19.16
CA ILE A 167 9.57 0.10 -17.85
C ILE A 167 8.08 0.38 -17.85
N VAL A 168 7.38 -0.24 -16.89
CA VAL A 168 5.97 -0.02 -16.63
C VAL A 168 5.86 0.75 -15.33
N VAL A 169 5.35 1.98 -15.39
CA VAL A 169 5.10 2.81 -14.21
C VAL A 169 3.62 2.86 -13.90
N LEU A 170 3.27 2.69 -12.63
CA LEU A 170 1.92 2.87 -12.11
C LEU A 170 1.92 3.94 -11.02
N VAL A 171 1.18 5.02 -11.25
CA VAL A 171 0.98 6.10 -10.29
C VAL A 171 -0.34 5.88 -9.56
N THR A 172 -0.28 5.49 -8.29
CA THR A 172 -1.47 5.02 -7.57
C THR A 172 -2.46 6.15 -7.23
N SER A 173 -1.97 7.39 -7.03
CA SER A 173 -2.83 8.53 -6.68
C SER A 173 -3.62 9.05 -7.89
N GLN A 174 -2.99 9.11 -9.06
CA GLN A 174 -3.62 9.55 -10.31
C GLN A 174 -4.35 8.40 -11.01
N LYS A 175 -4.07 7.15 -10.62
CA LYS A 175 -4.57 5.93 -11.30
C LYS A 175 -4.15 5.89 -12.76
N GLU A 176 -2.97 6.43 -13.04
CA GLU A 176 -2.37 6.51 -14.36
C GLU A 176 -1.26 5.47 -14.45
N GLY A 177 -1.21 4.80 -15.59
CA GLY A 177 -0.15 3.86 -15.93
C GLY A 177 0.57 4.35 -17.17
N ALA A 178 1.87 4.11 -17.25
CA ALA A 178 2.66 4.36 -18.46
C ALA A 178 3.55 3.16 -18.74
N VAL A 179 3.79 2.91 -20.03
CA VAL A 179 4.76 1.90 -20.47
C VAL A 179 5.71 2.60 -21.43
N THR A 180 7.00 2.57 -21.10
CA THR A 180 8.07 3.02 -21.99
C THR A 180 9.08 1.88 -22.20
N GLY A 181 9.93 2.01 -23.20
CA GLY A 181 11.00 1.05 -23.42
C GLY A 181 11.83 1.39 -24.65
N GLY A 182 12.86 0.60 -24.86
CA GLY A 182 13.72 0.73 -26.03
C GLY A 182 13.00 0.41 -27.34
N PRO A 183 13.57 0.83 -28.49
CA PRO A 183 12.94 0.65 -29.80
C PRO A 183 12.71 -0.82 -30.16
N ASP A 184 13.53 -1.75 -29.66
CA ASP A 184 13.35 -3.18 -29.96
C ASP A 184 12.25 -3.79 -29.09
N PHE A 185 12.14 -3.36 -27.82
CA PHE A 185 11.01 -3.70 -26.95
C PHE A 185 9.67 -3.23 -27.53
N VAL A 186 9.58 -1.97 -27.96
CA VAL A 186 8.34 -1.39 -28.52
C VAL A 186 7.90 -2.12 -29.79
N LYS A 187 8.84 -2.45 -30.69
CA LYS A 187 8.54 -3.25 -31.89
C LYS A 187 8.07 -4.67 -31.57
N ALA A 188 8.64 -5.29 -30.54
CA ALA A 188 8.30 -6.66 -30.17
C ALA A 188 6.91 -6.77 -29.51
N VAL A 189 6.53 -5.79 -28.69
CA VAL A 189 5.21 -5.74 -28.04
C VAL A 189 4.12 -5.23 -29.00
N GLY A 190 4.46 -4.24 -29.82
CA GLY A 190 3.53 -3.55 -30.72
C GLY A 190 2.79 -2.40 -30.03
N ASP A 191 2.68 -1.28 -30.74
CA ASP A 191 2.09 -0.03 -30.23
C ASP A 191 0.62 -0.20 -29.80
N THR A 192 -0.12 -1.08 -30.47
CA THR A 192 -1.53 -1.36 -30.16
C THR A 192 -1.71 -2.01 -28.79
N ILE A 193 -0.81 -2.92 -28.41
CA ILE A 193 -0.88 -3.60 -27.11
C ILE A 193 -0.36 -2.69 -25.99
N LEU A 194 0.64 -1.86 -26.27
CA LEU A 194 1.13 -0.85 -25.34
C LEU A 194 0.02 0.14 -24.98
N ASP A 195 -0.63 0.72 -26.00
CA ASP A 195 -1.71 1.68 -25.81
C ASP A 195 -2.91 1.04 -25.09
N ALA A 196 -3.29 -0.18 -25.47
CA ALA A 196 -4.38 -0.90 -24.79
C ALA A 196 -4.02 -1.29 -23.34
N THR A 197 -2.75 -1.56 -23.03
CA THR A 197 -2.32 -1.83 -21.65
C THR A 197 -2.37 -0.57 -20.79
N VAL A 198 -1.94 0.56 -21.35
CA VAL A 198 -1.92 1.86 -20.69
C VAL A 198 -3.33 2.43 -20.50
N SER A 199 -4.20 2.32 -21.50
CA SER A 199 -5.54 2.92 -21.46
C SER A 199 -6.60 2.04 -20.81
N GLU A 200 -6.61 0.73 -21.11
CA GLU A 200 -7.70 -0.16 -20.72
C GLU A 200 -7.40 -1.00 -19.47
N ASN A 201 -6.13 -1.31 -19.21
CA ASN A 201 -5.79 -2.30 -18.18
C ASN A 201 -5.34 -1.66 -16.86
N LEU A 202 -4.31 -0.81 -16.92
CA LEU A 202 -3.75 -0.18 -15.71
C LEU A 202 -4.77 0.75 -15.01
N PRO A 203 -5.47 1.68 -15.69
CA PRO A 203 -6.34 2.65 -15.03
C PRO A 203 -7.64 2.04 -14.49
N VAL A 204 -8.19 1.06 -15.22
CA VAL A 204 -9.45 0.40 -14.86
C VAL A 204 -9.29 -0.37 -13.56
N LEU A 205 -8.25 -1.20 -13.45
CA LEU A 205 -7.99 -1.98 -12.24
C LEU A 205 -7.44 -1.14 -11.08
N ALA A 206 -6.70 -0.06 -11.38
CA ALA A 206 -6.32 0.93 -10.37
C ALA A 206 -7.53 1.68 -9.81
N THR A 207 -8.58 1.86 -10.62
CA THR A 207 -9.84 2.46 -10.17
C THR A 207 -10.57 1.60 -9.16
N GLU A 208 -10.54 0.29 -9.35
CA GLU A 208 -11.07 -0.71 -8.42
C GLU A 208 -10.14 -1.02 -7.23
N GLU A 209 -9.03 -0.28 -7.06
CA GLU A 209 -8.01 -0.51 -6.02
C GLU A 209 -7.33 -1.89 -6.10
N LYS A 210 -7.44 -2.58 -7.25
CA LYS A 210 -6.86 -3.90 -7.49
C LYS A 210 -5.49 -3.81 -8.14
N TYR A 211 -4.54 -3.18 -7.45
CA TYR A 211 -3.19 -2.94 -7.97
C TYR A 211 -2.42 -4.23 -8.30
N ASN A 212 -2.57 -5.28 -7.49
CA ASN A 212 -1.94 -6.58 -7.74
C ASN A 212 -2.40 -7.19 -9.06
N GLU A 213 -3.70 -7.11 -9.34
CA GLU A 213 -4.29 -7.64 -10.56
C GLU A 213 -3.89 -6.78 -11.75
N ALA A 214 -3.90 -5.44 -11.61
CA ALA A 214 -3.50 -4.50 -12.65
C ALA A 214 -2.10 -4.79 -13.20
N LEU A 215 -1.13 -4.95 -12.31
CA LEU A 215 0.26 -5.19 -12.71
C LEU A 215 0.46 -6.60 -13.25
N PHE A 216 -0.22 -7.59 -12.67
CA PHE A 216 -0.11 -8.97 -13.12
C PHE A 216 -0.80 -9.23 -14.46
N SER A 217 -1.97 -8.63 -14.71
CA SER A 217 -2.65 -8.68 -16.01
C SER A 217 -1.84 -7.94 -17.06
N ALA A 218 -1.28 -6.76 -16.72
CA ALA A 218 -0.41 -6.00 -17.63
C ALA A 218 0.83 -6.80 -17.99
N ALA A 219 1.50 -7.41 -17.00
CA ALA A 219 2.64 -8.29 -17.25
C ALA A 219 2.27 -9.44 -18.20
N LYS A 220 1.17 -10.16 -17.93
CA LYS A 220 0.71 -11.25 -18.80
C LYS A 220 0.40 -10.79 -20.22
N ARG A 221 -0.21 -9.61 -20.39
CA ARG A 221 -0.52 -9.03 -21.70
C ARG A 221 0.74 -8.70 -22.47
N LEU A 222 1.73 -8.07 -21.82
CA LEU A 222 3.04 -7.78 -22.40
C LEU A 222 3.81 -9.06 -22.76
N VAL A 223 3.81 -10.06 -21.88
CA VAL A 223 4.46 -11.37 -22.14
C VAL A 223 3.81 -12.06 -23.34
N ALA A 224 2.48 -12.11 -23.40
CA ALA A 224 1.76 -12.73 -24.50
C ALA A 224 2.07 -12.05 -25.85
N ALA A 225 2.12 -10.71 -25.86
CA ALA A 225 2.48 -9.95 -27.05
C ALA A 225 3.92 -10.22 -27.49
N ILE A 226 4.87 -10.21 -26.54
CA ILE A 226 6.27 -10.56 -26.81
C ILE A 226 6.36 -11.97 -27.40
N ASP A 227 5.61 -12.93 -26.87
CA ASP A 227 5.60 -14.31 -27.34
C ASP A 227 4.86 -14.50 -28.68
N GLY A 228 4.14 -13.48 -29.16
CA GLY A 228 3.34 -13.53 -30.40
C GLY A 228 2.04 -14.34 -30.25
N LEU A 229 1.58 -14.54 -29.01
CA LEU A 229 0.31 -15.18 -28.71
C LEU A 229 -0.85 -14.20 -28.90
N PRO A 230 -2.08 -14.69 -29.13
CA PRO A 230 -3.25 -13.82 -29.14
C PRO A 230 -3.40 -13.08 -27.82
N ASP A 231 -3.81 -11.81 -27.91
CA ASP A 231 -3.96 -10.92 -26.76
C ASP A 231 -4.96 -11.52 -25.74
N PRO A 232 -4.57 -11.72 -24.46
CA PRO A 232 -5.47 -12.17 -23.41
C PRO A 232 -6.60 -11.18 -23.11
N GLY A 233 -6.53 -9.97 -23.66
CA GLY A 233 -7.56 -8.93 -23.56
C GLY A 233 -7.47 -8.13 -22.27
N GLY A 234 -8.01 -6.91 -22.31
CA GLY A 234 -8.15 -6.06 -21.13
C GLY A 234 -9.19 -6.60 -20.13
N PRO A 235 -9.10 -6.20 -18.85
CA PRO A 235 -10.12 -6.51 -17.86
C PRO A 235 -11.45 -5.91 -18.30
N LEU A 236 -12.51 -6.72 -18.33
CA LEU A 236 -13.85 -6.22 -18.57
C LEU A 236 -14.26 -5.28 -17.44
N PHE A 237 -14.86 -4.14 -17.78
CA PHE A 237 -15.56 -3.27 -16.85
C PHE A 237 -16.56 -4.13 -16.06
N LYS A 238 -16.17 -4.53 -14.85
CA LYS A 238 -17.15 -4.93 -13.86
C LYS A 238 -17.65 -3.62 -13.32
N ASP A 239 -18.70 -3.09 -13.95
CA ASP A 239 -19.61 -2.18 -13.29
C ASP A 239 -20.12 -2.93 -12.06
N ASN A 240 -19.34 -2.90 -10.99
CA ASN A 240 -19.81 -3.07 -9.64
C ASN A 240 -20.63 -1.80 -9.41
N LYS A 241 -21.79 -1.75 -10.09
CA LYS A 241 -22.94 -0.94 -9.72
C LYS A 241 -23.00 -1.16 -8.23
N ARG A 242 -22.54 -0.15 -7.50
CA ARG A 242 -22.53 -0.10 -6.06
C ARG A 242 -23.95 -0.40 -5.68
N GLU A 243 -24.24 -1.68 -5.43
CA GLU A 243 -25.56 -2.14 -5.06
C GLU A 243 -25.74 -1.49 -3.71
N SER A 244 -26.40 -0.35 -3.75
CA SER A 244 -26.66 0.41 -2.57
C SER A 244 -27.40 -0.55 -1.68
N ASN A 245 -26.93 -0.74 -0.45
CA ASN A 245 -27.62 -1.49 0.59
C ASN A 245 -28.91 -0.76 1.04
N PHE A 246 -29.56 -0.04 0.13
CA PHE A 246 -30.88 0.51 0.27
C PHE A 246 -31.84 -0.50 -0.32
N LYS A 247 -32.70 -0.98 0.57
CA LYS A 247 -33.92 -1.72 0.26
C LYS A 247 -34.60 -1.06 -0.93
N THR A 248 -34.77 -1.78 -2.04
CA THR A 248 -35.46 -1.30 -3.24
C THR A 248 -36.83 -0.74 -2.84
N ARG A 249 -37.31 0.28 -3.57
CA ARG A 249 -38.61 0.93 -3.27
C ARG A 249 -39.74 -0.10 -3.11
N GLU A 250 -39.68 -1.16 -3.91
CA GLU A 250 -40.58 -2.30 -3.90
C GLU A 250 -40.60 -3.03 -2.55
N GLU A 251 -39.45 -3.36 -1.97
CA GLU A 251 -39.36 -4.00 -0.65
C GLU A 251 -39.73 -3.06 0.52
N THR A 252 -39.74 -1.74 0.30
CA THR A 252 -40.18 -0.74 1.29
C THR A 252 -41.69 -0.51 1.23
N GLU A 253 -42.27 -0.55 0.04
CA GLU A 253 -43.71 -0.43 -0.18
C GLU A 253 -44.47 -1.64 0.35
N GLU A 254 -43.94 -2.85 0.17
CA GLU A 254 -44.57 -4.06 0.72
C GLU A 254 -44.67 -4.01 2.25
N LYS A 255 -43.61 -3.55 2.93
CA LYS A 255 -43.63 -3.35 4.39
C LYS A 255 -44.59 -2.24 4.80
N ARG A 256 -44.65 -1.11 4.06
CA ARG A 256 -45.63 -0.05 4.32
C ARG A 256 -47.07 -0.50 4.12
N GLY A 257 -47.34 -1.35 3.13
CA GLY A 257 -48.66 -1.92 2.89
C GLY A 257 -49.14 -2.73 4.09
N GLN A 258 -48.27 -3.56 4.66
CA GLN A 258 -48.60 -4.37 5.83
C GLN A 258 -48.88 -3.50 7.07
N PHE A 259 -48.08 -2.45 7.31
CA PHE A 259 -48.36 -1.51 8.42
C PHE A 259 -49.63 -0.69 8.19
N THR A 260 -49.92 -0.28 6.96
CA THR A 260 -51.13 0.50 6.64
C THR A 260 -52.41 -0.30 6.86
N LEU A 261 -52.42 -1.60 6.49
CA LEU A 261 -53.57 -2.48 6.72
C LEU A 261 -53.83 -2.71 8.21
N VAL A 262 -52.78 -2.98 9.00
CA VAL A 262 -52.91 -3.21 10.44
C VAL A 262 -53.39 -1.95 11.16
N VAL A 263 -52.78 -0.79 10.86
CA VAL A 263 -53.16 0.49 11.47
C VAL A 263 -54.58 0.91 11.06
N GLY A 264 -54.94 0.74 9.78
CA GLY A 264 -56.29 1.02 9.29
C GLY A 264 -57.35 0.14 9.96
N GLY A 265 -57.09 -1.16 10.12
CA GLY A 265 -57.97 -2.09 10.82
C GLY A 265 -58.17 -1.71 12.29
N LEU A 266 -57.08 -1.39 12.99
CA LEU A 266 -57.15 -0.96 14.40
C LEU A 266 -57.98 0.33 14.56
N LEU A 267 -57.81 1.29 13.63
CA LEU A 267 -58.54 2.55 13.66
C LEU A 267 -60.05 2.33 13.47
N VAL A 268 -60.46 1.48 12.54
CA VAL A 268 -61.88 1.16 12.33
C VAL A 268 -62.49 0.51 13.57
N ILE A 269 -61.81 -0.48 14.15
CA ILE A 269 -62.28 -1.16 15.37
C ILE A 269 -62.41 -0.17 16.53
N ALA A 270 -61.44 0.74 16.69
CA ALA A 270 -61.44 1.76 17.74
C ALA A 270 -62.63 2.73 17.65
N PHE A 271 -63.20 2.98 16.47
CA PHE A 271 -64.40 3.82 16.32
C PHE A 271 -65.71 3.02 16.37
N VAL A 272 -65.75 1.85 15.74
CA VAL A 272 -66.98 1.05 15.62
C VAL A 272 -67.34 0.39 16.95
N VAL A 273 -66.36 -0.12 17.71
CA VAL A 273 -66.65 -0.83 18.97
C VAL A 273 -67.29 0.09 20.02
N PRO A 274 -66.78 1.31 20.30
CA PRO A 274 -67.43 2.21 21.24
C PRO A 274 -68.85 2.62 20.80
N MET A 275 -69.07 2.83 19.50
CA MET A 275 -70.38 3.19 18.97
C MET A 275 -71.38 2.03 19.03
N ALA A 276 -70.93 0.80 18.76
CA ALA A 276 -71.74 -0.40 18.90
C ALA A 276 -72.08 -0.69 20.39
N GLN A 277 -71.11 -0.52 21.28
CA GLN A 277 -71.34 -0.63 22.74
C GLN A 277 -72.32 0.42 23.24
N TYR A 278 -72.17 1.68 22.81
CA TYR A 278 -73.10 2.75 23.12
C TYR A 278 -74.52 2.44 22.60
N TYR A 279 -74.64 2.00 21.34
CA TYR A 279 -75.93 1.68 20.75
C TYR A 279 -76.62 0.49 21.45
N ALA A 280 -75.88 -0.57 21.79
CA ALA A 280 -76.42 -1.71 22.54
C ALA A 280 -76.81 -1.35 23.98
N TYR A 281 -76.13 -0.38 24.60
CA TYR A 281 -76.53 0.16 25.90
C TYR A 281 -77.83 0.96 25.81
N VAL A 282 -77.97 1.81 24.79
CA VAL A 282 -79.14 2.67 24.59
C VAL A 282 -80.39 1.89 24.13
N SER A 283 -80.22 0.86 23.29
CA SER A 283 -81.33 0.06 22.76
C SER A 283 -81.90 -0.99 23.74
N LYS A 284 -81.22 -1.22 24.88
CA LYS A 284 -81.70 -2.06 25.99
C LYS A 284 -82.62 -1.33 26.97
N LYS A 285 -83.05 -0.11 26.63
CA LYS A 285 -84.01 0.70 27.37
C LYS A 285 -85.34 0.73 26.61
#